data_AF-A0A344ULU8-F1
#
_entry.id   AF-A0A344ULU8-F1
#
_cell.length_a   1.000
_cell.length_b   1.000
_cell.length_c   1.000
_cell.angle_alpha   90.00
_cell.angle_beta   90.00
_cell.angle_gamma   90.00
#
_symmetry.space_group_name_H-M   'P 1'
#
loop_
_entity.id
_entity.type
_entity.pdbx_description
1 polymer ?
#
loop_
_entity_poly.entity_id
_entity_poly.type
_entity_poly.pdbx_seq_one_letter_code
_entity_poly.pdbx_strand_id
1 'polypeptide(L)'
;MPIDGDVDSIDQLASMCAENGGAVVWVNTSRLTHDIFYSQNPAYLHALLVTDVSEDGHFVEIYDPLVVNRERYGCQTWVEAGAFRMALTEKVCTETYNHMGLAHSISATPTSADAVAAADTLSVLRSQASRYFGDDEFHDAVDRYAAASAASFEKDETYRRVAARRLFDHINVLYVIPCLTLLGHSLRQAGIGQAALEHHDELVKHWRALALMALKFEATASPNVKERMANRFKAIAVAERNMWLAIGHASQAGAPASQLSLVGLSAQVRL
;
A
#
# COMPACT_ATOMS: atom_id res chain seq x y z
N MET A 1 -4.60 2.01 17.95
CA MET A 1 -4.83 2.07 19.40
C MET A 1 -4.97 3.53 19.79
N PRO A 2 -6.01 3.93 20.56
CA PRO A 2 -6.06 5.25 21.18
C PRO A 2 -4.83 5.49 22.03
N ILE A 3 -4.17 6.62 21.81
CA ILE A 3 -3.01 7.12 22.58
C ILE A 3 -3.50 8.13 23.65
N ASP A 4 -4.78 8.42 23.65
CA ASP A 4 -5.48 9.33 24.54
C ASP A 4 -6.29 8.56 25.60
N GLY A 5 -5.72 8.41 26.80
CA GLY A 5 -6.33 7.76 27.96
C GLY A 5 -5.44 7.87 29.21
N ASP A 6 -5.92 7.39 30.37
CA ASP A 6 -5.31 7.46 31.72
C ASP A 6 -3.86 6.91 31.86
N VAL A 7 -3.23 6.49 30.76
CA VAL A 7 -1.86 5.97 30.67
C VAL A 7 -1.03 6.90 29.80
N ASP A 8 0.23 7.16 30.19
CA ASP A 8 1.13 8.03 29.45
C ASP A 8 1.29 7.58 27.98
N SER A 9 0.95 8.47 27.04
CA SER A 9 1.07 8.25 25.59
C SER A 9 2.45 7.77 25.14
N ILE A 10 3.52 8.18 25.83
CA ILE A 10 4.90 7.82 25.52
C ILE A 10 5.19 6.39 25.98
N ASP A 11 4.70 5.99 27.14
CA ASP A 11 4.83 4.61 27.64
C ASP A 11 4.10 3.61 26.74
N GLN A 12 2.94 4.01 26.19
CA GLN A 12 2.22 3.22 25.20
C GLN A 12 3.05 3.06 23.91
N LEU A 13 3.66 4.14 23.41
CA LEU A 13 4.54 4.07 22.24
C LEU A 13 5.77 3.20 22.51
N ALA A 14 6.38 3.30 23.70
CA ALA A 14 7.52 2.47 24.09
C ALA A 14 7.14 0.98 24.06
N SER A 15 5.98 0.63 24.62
CA SER A 15 5.46 -0.74 24.59
C SER A 15 5.19 -1.21 23.16
N MET A 16 4.61 -0.36 22.31
CA MET A 16 4.36 -0.69 20.91
C MET A 16 5.66 -0.89 20.11
N CYS A 17 6.71 -0.10 20.37
CA CYS A 17 8.02 -0.26 19.73
C CYS A 17 8.70 -1.56 20.19
N ALA A 18 8.67 -1.86 21.49
CA ALA A 18 9.25 -3.08 22.04
C ALA A 18 8.56 -4.36 21.51
N GLU A 19 7.23 -4.33 21.39
CA GLU A 19 6.44 -5.49 20.95
C GLU A 19 6.40 -5.66 19.43
N ASN A 20 6.42 -4.55 18.68
CA ASN A 20 6.05 -4.53 17.26
C ASN A 20 7.06 -3.80 16.37
N GLY A 21 8.25 -3.45 16.84
CA GLY A 21 9.28 -2.81 16.02
C GLY A 21 8.95 -1.39 15.53
N GLY A 22 7.84 -0.80 16.00
CA GLY A 22 7.49 0.60 15.77
C GLY A 22 5.99 0.86 15.68
N ALA A 23 5.64 2.14 15.56
CA ALA A 23 4.27 2.61 15.38
C ALA A 23 4.17 3.81 14.42
N VAL A 24 3.20 3.80 13.51
CA VAL A 24 2.86 4.98 12.72
C VAL A 24 1.88 5.85 13.49
N VAL A 25 2.17 7.13 13.57
CA VAL A 25 1.35 8.14 14.27
C VAL A 25 1.11 9.35 13.40
N TRP A 26 -0.04 10.00 13.60
CA TRP A 26 -0.35 11.27 12.98
C TRP A 26 -0.14 12.41 13.99
N VAL A 27 0.67 13.39 13.61
CA VAL A 27 1.07 14.50 14.47
C VAL A 27 0.74 15.85 13.85
N ASN A 28 0.59 16.84 14.72
CA ASN A 28 0.53 18.25 14.37
C ASN A 28 1.94 18.79 14.15
N THR A 29 2.23 19.18 12.92
CA THR A 29 3.58 19.65 12.53
C THR A 29 4.02 20.93 13.23
N SER A 30 3.11 21.77 13.73
CA SER A 30 3.48 23.00 14.46
C SER A 30 4.17 22.74 15.80
N ARG A 31 4.15 21.50 16.29
CA ARG A 31 4.82 21.07 17.52
C ARG A 31 6.12 20.32 17.26
N LEU A 32 6.46 20.08 15.99
CA LEU A 32 7.72 19.46 15.59
C LEU A 32 8.80 20.53 15.47
N THR A 33 9.84 20.42 16.29
CA THR A 33 10.93 21.41 16.36
C THR A 33 12.26 20.87 15.82
N HIS A 34 12.31 19.59 15.43
CA HIS A 34 13.54 18.95 14.99
C HIS A 34 14.03 19.45 13.63
N ASP A 35 13.16 20.01 12.78
CA ASP A 35 13.54 20.61 11.50
C ASP A 35 12.87 21.98 11.26
N ILE A 36 13.63 22.90 10.66
CA ILE A 36 13.18 24.28 10.39
C ILE A 36 12.01 24.31 9.41
N PHE A 37 11.89 23.31 8.53
CA PHE A 37 10.79 23.19 7.57
C PHE A 37 9.43 23.31 8.26
N TYR A 38 9.25 22.69 9.42
CA TYR A 38 7.99 22.73 10.15
C TYR A 38 7.67 24.10 10.74
N SER A 39 8.69 24.84 11.19
CA SER A 39 8.51 26.21 11.68
C SER A 39 8.18 27.23 10.58
N GLN A 40 8.45 26.90 9.31
CA GLN A 40 8.26 27.79 8.15
C GLN A 40 6.92 27.58 7.44
N ASN A 41 6.15 26.56 7.80
CA ASN A 41 4.90 26.21 7.15
C ASN A 41 3.72 26.27 8.13
N PRO A 42 2.49 26.54 7.66
CA PRO A 42 1.30 26.42 8.48
C PRO A 42 1.17 25.02 9.08
N ALA A 43 0.51 24.90 10.24
CA ALA A 43 0.23 23.60 10.85
C ALA A 43 -0.57 22.70 9.90
N TYR A 44 -0.14 21.44 9.76
CA TYR A 44 -0.85 20.41 9.00
C TYR A 44 -0.67 19.03 9.66
N LEU A 45 -1.45 18.06 9.21
CA LEU A 45 -1.39 16.69 9.70
C LEU A 45 -0.27 15.92 8.97
N HIS A 46 0.67 15.34 9.72
CA HIS A 46 1.78 14.57 9.14
C HIS A 46 1.91 13.19 9.78
N ALA A 47 2.27 12.19 8.97
CA ALA A 47 2.49 10.83 9.43
C ALA A 47 3.98 10.60 9.69
N LEU A 48 4.30 10.14 10.90
CA LEU A 48 5.66 9.78 11.32
C LEU A 48 5.68 8.30 11.75
N LEU A 49 6.83 7.67 11.58
CA LEU A 49 7.10 6.36 12.16
C LEU A 49 7.90 6.56 13.46
N VAL A 50 7.37 6.11 14.59
CA VAL A 50 8.10 6.00 15.85
C VAL A 50 8.81 4.64 15.85
N THR A 51 10.13 4.65 16.01
CA THR A 51 10.96 3.44 16.01
C THR A 51 11.40 3.03 17.41
N ASP A 52 11.56 3.99 18.32
CA ASP A 52 12.02 3.73 19.68
C ASP A 52 11.62 4.84 20.66
N VAL A 53 11.71 4.55 21.95
CA VAL A 53 11.61 5.50 23.06
C VAL A 53 12.78 5.26 24.00
N SER A 54 13.48 6.32 24.42
CA SER A 54 14.66 6.19 25.26
C SER A 54 14.31 5.53 26.60
N GLU A 55 15.26 4.83 27.22
CA GLU A 55 15.03 4.10 28.49
C GLU A 55 14.52 5.00 29.62
N ASP A 56 14.87 6.29 29.60
CA ASP A 56 14.41 7.31 30.55
C ASP A 56 13.08 7.97 30.16
N GLY A 57 12.51 7.62 29.00
CA GLY A 57 11.25 8.16 28.47
C GLY A 57 11.33 9.62 28.02
N HIS A 58 12.52 10.23 27.97
CA HIS A 58 12.67 11.65 27.65
C HIS A 58 12.74 11.94 26.15
N PHE A 59 13.09 10.95 25.34
CA PHE A 59 13.23 11.10 23.91
C PHE A 59 12.47 10.00 23.15
N VAL A 60 11.96 10.38 21.98
CA VAL A 60 11.29 9.49 21.04
C VAL A 60 12.10 9.47 19.75
N GLU A 61 12.48 8.29 19.28
CA GLU A 61 13.11 8.16 17.98
C GLU A 61 12.02 8.08 16.90
N ILE A 62 12.15 8.94 15.90
CA ILE A 62 11.21 9.03 14.78
C ILE A 62 11.96 8.89 13.45
N TYR A 63 11.29 8.26 12.49
CA TYR A 63 11.58 8.36 11.07
C TYR A 63 10.58 9.32 10.42
N ASP A 64 11.11 10.38 9.84
CA ASP A 64 10.37 11.46 9.19
C ASP A 64 10.65 11.49 7.68
N PRO A 65 9.70 11.03 6.84
CA PRO A 65 9.93 10.93 5.40
C PRO A 65 10.02 12.29 4.68
N LEU A 66 9.61 13.39 5.31
CA LEU A 66 9.64 14.72 4.70
C LEU A 66 10.96 15.47 4.95
N VAL A 67 11.70 15.10 5.99
CA VAL A 67 12.97 15.75 6.34
C VAL A 67 14.12 15.01 5.67
N VAL A 68 14.59 15.55 4.54
CA VAL A 68 15.69 14.98 3.74
C VAL A 68 17.03 15.72 4.01
N ASN A 69 17.12 16.49 5.10
CA ASN A 69 18.08 17.59 5.22
C ASN A 69 19.16 17.46 6.32
N ARG A 70 19.41 16.27 6.84
CA ARG A 70 20.59 15.98 7.66
C ARG A 70 21.35 14.83 7.04
N GLU A 71 22.66 14.81 7.24
CA GLU A 71 23.68 13.91 6.63
C GLU A 71 23.09 12.76 5.83
N ARG A 72 23.45 12.67 4.54
CA ARG A 72 22.95 11.69 3.57
C ARG A 72 22.50 10.41 4.29
N TYR A 73 21.21 10.10 4.17
CA TYR A 73 20.52 8.90 4.68
C TYR A 73 19.81 8.98 6.05
N GLY A 74 19.89 10.09 6.81
CA GLY A 74 19.22 10.19 8.12
C GLY A 74 17.83 10.85 8.10
N CYS A 75 16.78 10.15 7.65
CA CYS A 75 15.39 10.54 7.98
C CYS A 75 15.03 10.24 9.45
N GLN A 76 15.96 9.67 10.22
CA GLN A 76 15.79 9.30 11.61
C GLN A 76 16.35 10.35 12.56
N THR A 77 15.63 10.67 13.63
CA THR A 77 16.09 11.61 14.66
C THR A 77 15.40 11.36 16.00
N TRP A 78 16.02 11.84 17.07
CA TRP A 78 15.44 11.83 18.41
C TRP A 78 14.79 13.18 18.70
N VAL A 79 13.56 13.14 19.20
CA VAL A 79 12.79 14.33 19.59
C VAL A 79 12.41 14.26 21.05
N GLU A 80 12.26 15.41 21.70
CA GLU A 80 11.84 15.45 23.10
C GLU A 80 10.41 14.92 23.25
N ALA A 81 10.22 13.98 24.18
CA ALA A 81 8.96 13.30 24.41
C ALA A 81 7.83 14.27 24.80
N GLY A 82 8.15 15.35 25.53
CA GLY A 82 7.17 16.39 25.89
C GLY A 82 6.62 17.14 24.67
N ALA A 83 7.51 17.57 23.76
CA ALA A 83 7.11 18.22 22.51
C ALA A 83 6.35 17.24 21.60
N PHE A 84 6.80 15.99 21.53
CA PHE A 84 6.16 14.96 20.73
C PHE A 84 4.76 14.60 21.24
N ARG A 85 4.56 14.54 22.56
CA ARG A 85 3.24 14.37 23.19
C ARG A 85 2.29 15.49 22.75
N MET A 86 2.73 16.74 22.80
CA MET A 86 1.93 17.86 22.31
C MET A 86 1.59 17.69 20.83
N ALA A 87 2.55 17.24 20.02
CA ALA A 87 2.35 16.97 18.61
C ALA A 87 1.30 15.87 18.35
N LEU A 88 1.21 14.86 19.21
CA LEU A 88 0.21 13.78 19.11
C LEU A 88 -1.20 14.24 19.51
N THR A 89 -1.32 15.09 20.53
CA THR A 89 -2.61 15.39 21.17
C THR A 89 -3.26 16.69 20.68
N GLU A 90 -2.46 17.65 20.20
CA GLU A 90 -2.99 18.97 19.82
C GLU A 90 -3.52 18.97 18.39
N LYS A 91 -4.84 18.85 18.25
CA LYS A 91 -5.52 18.71 16.96
C LYS A 91 -5.28 19.89 16.02
N VAL A 92 -5.01 19.57 14.75
CA VAL A 92 -5.05 20.53 13.63
C VAL A 92 -6.51 20.71 13.20
N CYS A 93 -7.02 21.94 13.26
CA CYS A 93 -8.45 22.24 13.02
C CYS A 93 -8.87 22.32 11.54
N THR A 94 -7.95 22.14 10.59
CA THR A 94 -8.19 22.42 9.16
C THR A 94 -8.50 21.19 8.31
N GLU A 95 -8.37 19.97 8.84
CA GLU A 95 -8.47 18.74 8.06
C GLU A 95 -9.78 17.98 8.28
N THR A 96 -10.36 17.44 7.20
CA THR A 96 -11.66 16.73 7.21
C THR A 96 -11.56 15.31 7.80
N TYR A 97 -10.35 14.77 7.97
CA TYR A 97 -10.09 13.43 8.48
C TYR A 97 -8.97 13.48 9.53
N ASN A 98 -9.32 13.25 10.80
CA ASN A 98 -8.40 13.44 11.93
C ASN A 98 -8.12 12.10 12.63
N HIS A 99 -6.94 11.55 12.37
CA HIS A 99 -6.40 10.35 13.03
C HIS A 99 -5.43 10.67 14.18
N MET A 100 -5.30 11.94 14.58
CA MET A 100 -4.51 12.29 15.76
C MET A 100 -5.07 11.62 17.01
N GLY A 101 -4.18 11.23 17.91
CA GLY A 101 -4.53 10.40 19.08
C GLY A 101 -4.60 8.91 18.78
N LEU A 102 -4.28 8.44 17.56
CA LEU A 102 -4.21 7.01 17.24
C LEU A 102 -2.78 6.60 16.85
N ALA A 103 -2.30 5.49 17.42
CA ALA A 103 -1.10 4.78 16.98
C ALA A 103 -1.47 3.53 16.20
N HIS A 104 -0.75 3.29 15.11
CA HIS A 104 -0.85 2.10 14.29
C HIS A 104 0.41 1.28 14.44
N SER A 105 0.34 0.18 15.19
CA SER A 105 1.46 -0.74 15.40
C SER A 105 1.88 -1.44 14.10
N ILE A 106 3.18 -1.70 13.93
CA ILE A 106 3.74 -2.45 12.81
C ILE A 106 4.10 -3.89 13.24
N SER A 107 3.13 -4.70 13.65
CA SER A 107 3.45 -6.09 14.04
C SER A 107 3.92 -6.93 12.84
N ALA A 108 5.09 -7.57 12.97
CA ALA A 108 5.52 -8.64 12.07
C ALA A 108 4.84 -9.99 12.38
N THR A 109 4.17 -10.10 13.53
CA THR A 109 3.55 -11.34 14.00
C THR A 109 2.06 -11.33 13.64
N PRO A 110 1.59 -12.28 12.81
CA PRO A 110 0.17 -12.38 12.48
C PRO A 110 -0.65 -12.69 13.74
N THR A 111 -1.63 -11.85 14.01
CA THR A 111 -2.62 -12.05 15.08
C THR A 111 -3.81 -12.90 14.58
N SER A 112 -4.66 -13.36 15.50
CA SER A 112 -5.93 -14.00 15.13
C SER A 112 -6.84 -13.07 14.32
N ALA A 113 -6.78 -11.76 14.58
CA ALA A 113 -7.48 -10.75 13.79
C ALA A 113 -6.94 -10.68 12.35
N ASP A 114 -5.62 -10.86 12.16
CA ASP A 114 -5.02 -10.89 10.82
C ASP A 114 -5.46 -12.12 10.03
N ALA A 115 -5.65 -13.27 10.69
CA ALA A 115 -6.19 -14.47 10.05
C ALA A 115 -7.64 -14.28 9.59
N VAL A 116 -8.47 -13.61 10.39
CA VAL A 116 -9.85 -13.25 10.00
C VAL A 116 -9.84 -12.26 8.83
N ALA A 117 -9.03 -11.19 8.92
CA ALA A 117 -8.90 -10.20 7.85
C ALA A 117 -8.39 -10.83 6.55
N ALA A 118 -7.47 -11.80 6.62
CA ALA A 118 -6.98 -12.55 5.46
C ALA A 118 -8.09 -13.40 4.82
N ALA A 119 -8.93 -14.04 5.63
CA ALA A 119 -10.07 -14.82 5.14
C ALA A 119 -11.13 -13.92 4.47
N ASP A 120 -11.44 -12.78 5.08
CA ASP A 120 -12.36 -11.79 4.51
C ASP A 120 -11.81 -11.22 3.20
N THR A 121 -10.52 -10.89 3.17
CA THR A 121 -9.83 -10.42 1.96
C THR A 121 -9.91 -11.47 0.86
N LEU A 122 -9.67 -12.75 1.16
CA LEU A 122 -9.80 -13.82 0.18
C LEU A 122 -11.23 -13.95 -0.36
N SER A 123 -12.24 -13.86 0.51
CA SER A 123 -13.65 -13.91 0.13
C SER A 123 -13.99 -12.79 -0.86
N VAL A 124 -13.54 -11.56 -0.56
CA VAL A 124 -13.71 -10.40 -1.44
C VAL A 124 -12.98 -10.61 -2.78
N LEU A 125 -11.73 -11.08 -2.75
CA LEU A 125 -10.95 -11.33 -3.97
C LEU A 125 -11.61 -12.38 -4.88
N ARG A 126 -12.18 -13.45 -4.31
CA ARG A 126 -12.94 -14.46 -5.07
C ARG A 126 -14.24 -13.89 -5.63
N SER A 127 -14.94 -13.06 -4.85
CA SER A 127 -16.14 -12.37 -5.35
C SER A 127 -15.81 -11.46 -6.53
N GLN A 128 -14.71 -10.70 -6.47
CA GLN A 128 -14.25 -9.87 -7.58
C GLN A 128 -13.81 -10.70 -8.79
N ALA A 129 -13.13 -11.83 -8.58
CA ALA A 129 -12.78 -12.75 -9.65
C ALA A 129 -14.05 -13.28 -10.36
N SER A 130 -15.08 -13.68 -9.60
CA SER A 130 -16.36 -14.10 -10.19
C SER A 130 -17.03 -12.99 -10.98
N ARG A 131 -17.03 -11.75 -10.48
CA ARG A 131 -17.57 -10.58 -11.20
C ARG A 131 -16.79 -10.28 -12.47
N TYR A 132 -15.47 -10.41 -12.46
CA TYR A 132 -14.64 -10.23 -13.65
C TYR A 132 -15.08 -11.14 -14.82
N PHE A 133 -15.52 -12.37 -14.54
CA PHE A 133 -16.03 -13.30 -15.55
C PHE A 133 -17.54 -13.21 -15.80
N GLY A 134 -18.30 -12.62 -14.87
CA GLY A 134 -19.76 -12.55 -14.94
C GLY A 134 -20.32 -11.24 -15.50
N ASP A 135 -19.59 -10.13 -15.36
CA ASP A 135 -20.04 -8.81 -15.77
C ASP A 135 -19.23 -8.32 -16.99
N ASP A 136 -19.92 -8.00 -18.09
CA ASP A 136 -19.34 -7.45 -19.33
C ASP A 136 -18.53 -6.16 -19.10
N GLU A 137 -18.82 -5.44 -18.01
CA GLU A 137 -18.09 -4.25 -17.62
C GLU A 137 -16.61 -4.54 -17.31
N PHE A 138 -16.30 -5.69 -16.72
CA PHE A 138 -14.95 -5.98 -16.26
C PHE A 138 -14.16 -6.82 -17.25
N HIS A 139 -14.82 -7.76 -17.92
CA HIS A 139 -14.15 -8.73 -18.80
C HIS A 139 -13.36 -8.09 -19.95
N ASP A 140 -13.91 -7.03 -20.56
CA ASP A 140 -13.34 -6.38 -21.75
C ASP A 140 -12.77 -4.99 -21.46
N ALA A 141 -12.52 -4.66 -20.18
CA ALA A 141 -12.08 -3.32 -19.79
C ALA A 141 -10.76 -2.91 -20.48
N VAL A 142 -9.77 -3.83 -20.54
CA VAL A 142 -8.48 -3.57 -21.20
C VAL A 142 -8.66 -3.38 -22.70
N ASP A 143 -9.49 -4.19 -23.36
CA ASP A 143 -9.70 -4.08 -24.81
C ASP A 143 -10.42 -2.78 -25.17
N ARG A 144 -11.41 -2.37 -24.38
CA ARG A 144 -12.08 -1.06 -24.53
C ARG A 144 -11.10 0.10 -24.31
N TYR A 145 -10.23 0.00 -23.31
CA TYR A 145 -9.21 1.02 -23.05
C TYR A 145 -8.14 1.07 -24.15
N ALA A 146 -7.75 -0.07 -24.70
CA ALA A 146 -6.84 -0.18 -25.84
C ALA A 146 -7.45 0.48 -27.09
N ALA A 147 -8.72 0.23 -27.38
CA ALA A 147 -9.44 0.85 -28.49
C ALA A 147 -9.54 2.37 -28.33
N ALA A 148 -9.88 2.86 -27.14
CA ALA A 148 -9.94 4.30 -26.84
C ALA A 148 -8.57 4.98 -26.99
N SER A 149 -7.50 4.30 -26.56
CA SER A 149 -6.12 4.76 -26.73
C SER A 149 -5.74 4.82 -28.21
N ALA A 150 -6.03 3.77 -28.97
CA ALA A 150 -5.76 3.70 -30.40
C ALA A 150 -6.48 4.81 -31.17
N ALA A 151 -7.77 5.05 -30.90
CA ALA A 151 -8.55 6.13 -31.51
C ALA A 151 -7.94 7.51 -31.22
N SER A 152 -7.39 7.71 -30.02
CA SER A 152 -6.71 8.95 -29.66
C SER A 152 -5.39 9.14 -30.40
N PHE A 153 -4.70 8.06 -30.77
CA PHE A 153 -3.45 8.12 -31.52
C PHE A 153 -3.64 8.43 -33.01
N GLU A 154 -4.83 8.22 -33.58
CA GLU A 154 -5.11 8.56 -34.98
C GLU A 154 -5.39 10.06 -35.22
N LYS A 155 -5.54 10.83 -34.15
CA LYS A 155 -5.75 12.28 -34.23
C LYS A 155 -4.46 13.01 -34.66
N ASP A 156 -4.54 14.34 -34.69
CA ASP A 156 -3.42 15.21 -35.01
C ASP A 156 -2.21 14.99 -34.09
N GLU A 157 -1.06 15.48 -34.53
CA GLU A 157 0.22 15.24 -33.85
C GLU A 157 0.21 15.69 -32.39
N THR A 158 -0.35 16.87 -32.10
CA THR A 158 -0.39 17.43 -30.74
C THR A 158 -1.22 16.54 -29.84
N TYR A 159 -2.43 16.18 -30.28
CA TYR A 159 -3.33 15.33 -29.52
C TYR A 159 -2.73 13.94 -29.29
N ARG A 160 -2.10 13.34 -30.31
CA ARG A 160 -1.44 12.04 -30.21
C ARG A 160 -0.35 12.02 -29.13
N ARG A 161 0.50 13.05 -29.11
CA ARG A 161 1.58 13.16 -28.10
C ARG A 161 1.01 13.29 -26.69
N VAL A 162 -0.01 14.14 -26.52
CA VAL A 162 -0.71 14.28 -25.23
C VAL A 162 -1.38 12.97 -24.81
N ALA A 163 -2.00 12.25 -25.73
CA ALA A 163 -2.63 10.96 -25.45
C ALA A 163 -1.60 9.91 -25.00
N ALA A 164 -0.42 9.88 -25.64
CA ALA A 164 0.65 8.97 -25.28
C ALA A 164 1.23 9.28 -23.89
N ARG A 165 1.42 10.57 -23.57
CA ARG A 165 1.79 11.02 -22.21
C ARG A 165 0.76 10.61 -21.18
N ARG A 166 -0.52 10.86 -21.44
CA ARG A 166 -1.62 10.50 -20.54
C ARG A 166 -1.69 9.00 -20.30
N LEU A 167 -1.46 8.17 -21.33
CA LEU A 167 -1.39 6.73 -21.15
C LEU A 167 -0.26 6.34 -20.18
N PHE A 168 0.92 6.95 -20.29
CA PHE A 168 2.01 6.74 -19.33
C PHE A 168 1.59 7.15 -17.90
N ASP A 169 0.99 8.33 -17.74
CA ASP A 169 0.58 8.84 -16.42
C ASP A 169 -0.52 7.98 -15.79
N HIS A 170 -1.51 7.56 -16.58
CA HIS A 170 -2.58 6.64 -16.13
C HIS A 170 -2.00 5.32 -15.62
N ILE A 171 -0.97 4.81 -16.31
CA ILE A 171 -0.35 3.55 -15.91
C ILE A 171 0.49 3.73 -14.64
N ASN A 172 1.44 4.66 -14.62
CA ASN A 172 2.45 4.72 -13.56
C ASN A 172 2.05 5.56 -12.35
N VAL A 173 1.24 6.61 -12.54
CA VAL A 173 1.01 7.64 -11.52
C VAL A 173 -0.40 7.53 -10.94
N LEU A 174 -1.42 7.42 -11.80
CA LEU A 174 -2.79 7.66 -11.37
C LEU A 174 -3.56 6.38 -11.01
N TYR A 175 -3.47 5.34 -11.82
CA TYR A 175 -4.43 4.22 -11.73
C TYR A 175 -3.76 2.85 -11.70
N VAL A 176 -3.10 2.43 -12.77
CA VAL A 176 -2.86 0.99 -12.97
C VAL A 176 -1.83 0.41 -12.00
N ILE A 177 -0.59 0.92 -12.00
CA ILE A 177 0.47 0.40 -11.13
C ILE A 177 0.16 0.63 -9.63
N PRO A 178 -0.39 1.79 -9.21
CA PRO A 178 -0.87 1.96 -7.84
C PRO A 178 -1.91 0.90 -7.43
N CYS A 179 -2.94 0.69 -8.25
CA CYS A 179 -3.98 -0.31 -7.97
C CYS A 179 -3.43 -1.74 -7.96
N LEU A 180 -2.56 -2.10 -8.90
CA LEU A 180 -1.90 -3.41 -8.90
C LEU A 180 -1.00 -3.57 -7.67
N THR A 181 -0.31 -2.52 -7.25
CA THR A 181 0.52 -2.58 -6.03
C THR A 181 -0.35 -2.90 -4.81
N LEU A 182 -1.50 -2.24 -4.65
CA LEU A 182 -2.45 -2.54 -3.57
C LEU A 182 -3.01 -3.96 -3.69
N LEU A 183 -3.40 -4.39 -4.89
CA LEU A 183 -3.85 -5.76 -5.14
C LEU A 183 -2.78 -6.78 -4.72
N GLY A 184 -1.52 -6.59 -5.11
CA GLY A 184 -0.43 -7.47 -4.72
C GLY A 184 -0.23 -7.58 -3.20
N HIS A 185 -0.50 -6.52 -2.43
CA HIS A 185 -0.52 -6.60 -0.97
C HIS A 185 -1.70 -7.43 -0.48
N SER A 186 -2.90 -7.20 -1.01
CA SER A 186 -4.09 -7.98 -0.67
C SER A 186 -3.93 -9.48 -1.00
N LEU A 187 -3.30 -9.82 -2.13
CA LEU A 187 -3.00 -11.22 -2.49
C LEU A 187 -2.07 -11.88 -1.46
N ARG A 188 -1.02 -11.19 -1.04
CA ARG A 188 -0.08 -11.70 -0.01
C ARG A 188 -0.74 -11.82 1.35
N GLN A 189 -1.51 -10.80 1.75
CA GLN A 189 -2.26 -10.81 3.01
C GLN A 189 -3.26 -11.98 3.06
N ALA A 190 -3.96 -12.24 1.95
CA ALA A 190 -4.91 -13.34 1.84
C ALA A 190 -4.25 -14.74 1.78
N GLY A 191 -2.91 -14.81 1.77
CA GLY A 191 -2.18 -16.07 1.63
C GLY A 191 -2.50 -16.79 0.32
N ILE A 192 -2.73 -16.04 -0.77
CA ILE A 192 -3.02 -16.62 -2.08
C ILE A 192 -1.80 -17.38 -2.61
N GLY A 193 -2.07 -18.50 -3.30
CA GLY A 193 -1.02 -19.36 -3.84
C GLY A 193 -0.08 -18.66 -4.82
N GLN A 194 1.15 -19.16 -4.90
CA GLN A 194 2.26 -18.58 -5.68
C GLN A 194 1.91 -18.30 -7.15
N ALA A 195 1.10 -19.15 -7.79
CA ALA A 195 0.70 -18.98 -9.18
C ALA A 195 -0.02 -17.65 -9.46
N ALA A 196 -0.90 -17.20 -8.56
CA ALA A 196 -1.59 -15.92 -8.74
C ALA A 196 -0.66 -14.72 -8.51
N LEU A 197 0.32 -14.84 -7.60
CA LEU A 197 1.36 -13.82 -7.41
C LEU A 197 2.26 -13.71 -8.64
N GLU A 198 2.60 -14.84 -9.28
CA GLU A 198 3.39 -14.84 -10.52
C GLU A 198 2.64 -14.16 -11.67
N HIS A 199 1.35 -14.45 -11.84
CA HIS A 199 0.52 -13.78 -12.85
C HIS A 199 0.35 -12.28 -12.56
N HIS A 200 0.19 -11.90 -11.28
CA HIS A 200 0.18 -10.50 -10.87
C HIS A 200 1.49 -9.79 -11.28
N ASP A 201 2.64 -10.39 -10.98
CA ASP A 201 3.94 -9.79 -11.29
C ASP A 201 4.18 -9.70 -12.81
N GLU A 202 3.70 -10.68 -13.58
CA GLU A 202 3.70 -10.63 -15.04
C GLU A 202 2.84 -9.48 -15.58
N LEU A 203 1.63 -9.31 -15.04
CA LEU A 203 0.73 -8.22 -15.39
C LEU A 203 1.38 -6.84 -15.13
N VAL A 204 2.01 -6.67 -13.96
CA VAL A 204 2.77 -5.45 -13.62
C VAL A 204 3.89 -5.19 -14.63
N LYS A 205 4.65 -6.22 -15.01
CA LYS A 205 5.73 -6.09 -16.02
C LYS A 205 5.19 -5.64 -17.37
N HIS A 206 4.05 -6.19 -17.81
CA HIS A 206 3.44 -5.80 -19.08
C HIS A 206 2.95 -4.35 -19.08
N TRP A 207 2.31 -3.90 -18.00
CA TRP A 207 1.88 -2.51 -17.87
C TRP A 207 3.05 -1.53 -17.85
N ARG A 208 4.10 -1.82 -17.08
CA ARG A 208 5.32 -0.99 -17.08
C ARG A 208 5.96 -0.90 -18.47
N ALA A 209 6.03 -2.03 -19.18
CA ALA A 209 6.54 -2.06 -20.54
C ALA A 209 5.69 -1.20 -21.49
N LEU A 210 4.36 -1.26 -21.38
CA LEU A 210 3.45 -0.42 -22.16
C LEU A 210 3.67 1.06 -21.88
N ALA A 211 3.83 1.44 -20.61
CA ALA A 211 4.08 2.84 -20.24
C ALA A 211 5.36 3.39 -20.88
N LEU A 212 6.45 2.61 -20.86
CA LEU A 212 7.69 2.99 -21.53
C LEU A 212 7.51 3.11 -23.06
N MET A 213 6.73 2.22 -23.67
CA MET A 213 6.38 2.34 -25.09
C MET A 213 5.55 3.59 -25.38
N ALA A 214 4.65 3.99 -24.49
CA ALA A 214 3.87 5.20 -24.61
C ALA A 214 4.77 6.45 -24.62
N LEU A 215 5.75 6.55 -23.71
CA LEU A 215 6.75 7.63 -23.75
C LEU A 215 7.56 7.64 -25.04
N LYS A 216 7.98 6.45 -25.52
CA LYS A 216 8.70 6.36 -26.79
C LYS A 216 7.81 6.80 -27.96
N PHE A 217 6.53 6.45 -27.93
CA PHE A 217 5.58 6.84 -28.97
C PHE A 217 5.30 8.35 -28.95
N GLU A 218 5.19 8.96 -27.77
CA GLU A 218 5.11 10.42 -27.61
C GLU A 218 6.29 11.14 -28.27
N ALA A 219 7.51 10.60 -28.12
CA ALA A 219 8.72 11.20 -28.66
C ALA A 219 8.91 10.97 -30.17
N THR A 220 8.38 9.87 -30.72
CA THR A 220 8.74 9.41 -32.09
C THR A 220 7.58 9.31 -33.06
N ALA A 221 6.34 9.26 -32.56
CA ALA A 221 5.12 8.94 -33.32
C ALA A 221 5.26 7.68 -34.23
N SER A 222 6.18 6.78 -33.90
CA SER A 222 6.56 5.66 -34.77
C SER A 222 5.42 4.64 -34.91
N PRO A 223 5.00 4.28 -36.14
CA PRO A 223 3.98 3.26 -36.36
C PRO A 223 4.34 1.88 -35.77
N ASN A 224 5.62 1.52 -35.81
CA ASN A 224 6.10 0.26 -35.21
C ASN A 224 5.92 0.26 -33.68
N VAL A 225 6.20 1.39 -33.01
CA VAL A 225 5.96 1.50 -31.56
C VAL A 225 4.46 1.36 -31.26
N LYS A 226 3.59 1.99 -32.06
CA LYS A 226 2.13 1.87 -31.93
C LYS A 226 1.65 0.42 -32.08
N GLU A 227 2.15 -0.30 -33.08
CA GLU A 227 1.82 -1.72 -33.28
C GLU A 227 2.26 -2.57 -32.07
N ARG A 228 3.47 -2.33 -31.56
CA ARG A 228 3.97 -3.02 -30.35
C ARG A 228 3.14 -2.69 -29.11
N MET A 229 2.63 -1.46 -28.98
CA MET A 229 1.69 -1.11 -27.90
C MET A 229 0.39 -1.90 -28.03
N ALA A 230 -0.17 -2.03 -29.23
CA ALA A 230 -1.36 -2.84 -29.47
C ALA A 230 -1.14 -4.32 -29.10
N ASN A 231 0.00 -4.90 -29.49
CA ASN A 231 0.36 -6.26 -29.07
C ASN A 231 0.55 -6.37 -27.55
N ARG A 232 1.06 -5.32 -26.90
CA ARG A 232 1.22 -5.31 -25.44
C ARG A 232 -0.13 -5.27 -24.73
N PHE A 233 -1.11 -4.52 -25.22
CA PHE A 233 -2.48 -4.55 -24.69
C PHE A 233 -3.10 -5.96 -24.74
N LYS A 234 -2.92 -6.69 -25.85
CA LYS A 234 -3.38 -8.08 -25.94
C LYS A 234 -2.73 -8.98 -24.89
N ALA A 235 -1.41 -8.84 -24.69
CA ALA A 235 -0.70 -9.59 -23.65
C ALA A 235 -1.19 -9.23 -22.24
N ILE A 236 -1.51 -7.95 -21.99
CA ILE A 236 -2.11 -7.50 -20.73
C ILE A 236 -3.47 -8.15 -20.50
N ALA A 237 -4.37 -8.16 -21.49
CA ALA A 237 -5.70 -8.77 -21.36
C ALA A 237 -5.61 -10.28 -21.02
N VAL A 238 -4.66 -10.99 -21.64
CA VAL A 238 -4.40 -12.40 -21.32
C VAL A 238 -3.85 -12.56 -19.90
N ALA A 239 -2.86 -11.76 -19.51
CA ALA A 239 -2.27 -11.83 -18.17
C ALA A 239 -3.27 -11.50 -17.07
N GLU A 240 -4.12 -10.49 -17.28
CA GLU A 240 -5.20 -10.11 -16.36
C GLU A 240 -6.20 -11.25 -16.19
N ARG A 241 -6.63 -11.88 -17.29
CA ARG A 241 -7.52 -13.04 -17.25
C ARG A 241 -6.91 -14.20 -16.47
N ASN A 242 -5.64 -14.52 -16.72
CA ASN A 242 -4.94 -15.61 -16.01
C ASN A 242 -4.80 -15.32 -14.51
N MET A 243 -4.51 -14.07 -14.14
CA MET A 243 -4.47 -13.63 -12.75
C MET A 243 -5.82 -13.84 -12.07
N TRP A 244 -6.93 -13.37 -12.66
CA TRP A 244 -8.26 -13.54 -12.07
C TRP A 244 -8.72 -14.99 -11.99
N LEU A 245 -8.40 -15.82 -13.00
CA LEU A 245 -8.62 -17.27 -12.92
C LEU A 245 -7.86 -17.90 -11.75
N ALA A 246 -6.59 -17.55 -11.58
CA ALA A 246 -5.77 -18.06 -10.50
C ALA A 246 -6.28 -17.62 -9.13
N ILE A 247 -6.75 -16.37 -9.00
CA ILE A 247 -7.39 -15.85 -7.77
C ILE A 247 -8.69 -16.60 -7.48
N GLY A 248 -9.55 -16.81 -8.49
CA GLY A 248 -10.83 -17.50 -8.33
C GLY A 248 -10.68 -18.96 -7.88
N HIS A 249 -9.61 -19.63 -8.33
CA HIS A 249 -9.31 -21.01 -7.96
C HIS A 249 -8.36 -21.15 -6.76
N ALA A 250 -7.81 -20.05 -6.23
CA ALA A 250 -6.88 -20.11 -5.12
C ALA A 250 -7.58 -20.58 -3.85
N SER A 251 -7.09 -21.67 -3.26
CA SER A 251 -7.30 -21.99 -1.84
C SER A 251 -6.37 -21.13 -0.98
N GLN A 252 -6.71 -20.86 0.28
CA GLN A 252 -5.71 -20.37 1.23
C GLN A 252 -4.54 -21.35 1.20
N ALA A 253 -3.33 -20.86 0.95
CA ALA A 253 -2.15 -21.68 1.16
C ALA A 253 -2.19 -22.13 2.62
N GLY A 254 -2.29 -23.45 2.84
CA GLY A 254 -2.42 -24.00 4.17
C GLY A 254 -1.33 -23.43 5.06
N ALA A 255 -1.72 -22.80 6.17
CA ALA A 255 -0.82 -22.63 7.29
C ALA A 255 -0.19 -24.02 7.54
N PRO A 256 1.14 -24.11 7.76
CA PRO A 256 1.77 -25.39 8.04
C PRO A 256 0.97 -26.08 9.15
N ALA A 257 0.50 -27.30 8.86
CA ALA A 257 -0.30 -28.14 9.75
C ALA A 257 0.54 -28.68 10.93
N SER A 258 1.29 -27.80 11.57
CA SER A 258 2.18 -28.07 12.69
C SER A 258 2.05 -26.94 13.71
N GLN A 259 0.83 -26.68 14.19
CA GLN A 259 0.59 -26.04 15.50
C GLN A 259 -0.84 -26.15 16.03
N LEU A 260 -1.73 -26.93 15.39
CA LEU A 260 -3.01 -27.37 15.98
C LEU A 260 -2.87 -28.78 16.57
N SER A 261 -1.99 -28.90 17.56
CA SER A 261 -1.85 -30.11 18.38
C SER A 261 -1.14 -29.73 19.67
N LEU A 262 -1.85 -29.07 20.60
CA LEU A 262 -1.56 -29.12 22.04
C LEU A 262 -2.69 -28.47 22.86
N VAL A 263 -3.95 -28.75 22.55
CA VAL A 263 -5.05 -28.60 23.52
C VAL A 263 -5.99 -29.78 23.32
N GLY A 264 -5.73 -30.87 24.03
CA GLY A 264 -6.56 -32.07 23.94
C GLY A 264 -6.04 -33.26 24.74
N LEU A 265 -6.43 -33.31 26.01
CA LEU A 265 -6.74 -34.53 26.79
C LEU A 265 -5.60 -35.41 27.31
N SER A 266 -5.27 -35.20 28.59
CA SER A 266 -5.04 -36.20 29.64
C SER A 266 -5.14 -35.43 30.98
N ALA A 267 -6.01 -35.69 31.94
CA ALA A 267 -6.58 -36.95 32.36
C ALA A 267 -7.96 -36.78 33.03
N GLN A 268 -8.80 -37.79 32.87
CA GLN A 268 -9.98 -38.05 33.69
C GLN A 268 -9.58 -38.59 35.08
N VAL A 269 -10.21 -38.02 36.11
CA VAL A 269 -10.94 -38.67 37.22
C VAL A 269 -10.28 -39.85 37.97
N ARG A 270 -10.12 -39.71 39.30
CA ARG A 270 -10.74 -40.60 40.31
C ARG A 270 -10.52 -40.14 41.77
N LEU A 271 -11.66 -40.08 42.47
CA LEU A 271 -11.92 -39.95 43.92
C LEU A 271 -11.70 -38.58 44.56
#